data_AF-A0A1Y3NSR8-F1
#
_entry.id   AF-A0A1Y3NSR8-F1
#
_cell.length_a   1.000
_cell.length_b   1.000
_cell.length_c   1.000
_cell.angle_alpha   90.00
_cell.angle_beta   90.00
_cell.angle_gamma   90.00
#
_symmetry.space_group_name_H-M   'P 1'
#
loop_
_entity.id
_entity.type
_entity.pdbx_description
1 polymer ?
#
loop_
_entity_poly.entity_id
_entity_poly.type
_entity_poly.pdbx_seq_one_letter_code
_entity_poly.pdbx_strand_id
1 'polypeptide(L)'
;MYSKKGEYDVIDIDLYDVTKESISKMHDLGLKVICYFSAGTYEPFRTEAKAMQNVSGLVRNKMDDWDENWLDIRLEEIKPFMTDRLDLAKSKGCDGIEFDNIDAYTAVNWKDKLTANDQLKYNRWLAEEAHARDLAAGLKNCIELLNDLKDVYDFAINEQCSDFDECGKYEVFLKNNLAVFVALYGKTSDT
;
A
#
# COMPACT_ATOMS: atom_id res chain seq x y z
N MET A 1 -8.25 20.62 5.78
CA MET A 1 -8.51 20.73 4.33
C MET A 1 -10.02 20.64 4.14
N TYR A 2 -10.69 21.71 3.68
CA TYR A 2 -12.15 21.72 3.51
C TYR A 2 -12.46 21.51 2.02
N SER A 3 -12.46 20.25 1.58
CA SER A 3 -12.92 19.89 0.22
C SER A 3 -14.41 20.15 0.07
N LYS A 4 -14.87 20.60 -1.10
CA LYS A 4 -16.31 20.63 -1.41
C LYS A 4 -16.78 19.23 -1.80
N LYS A 5 -18.06 18.93 -1.54
CA LYS A 5 -18.72 17.71 -2.00
C LYS A 5 -18.64 17.63 -3.53
N GLY A 6 -18.14 16.50 -4.05
CA GLY A 6 -18.00 16.24 -5.49
C GLY A 6 -16.78 16.88 -6.16
N GLU A 7 -15.84 17.44 -5.39
CA GLU A 7 -14.55 17.91 -5.94
C GLU A 7 -13.58 16.75 -6.18
N TYR A 8 -13.59 15.77 -5.29
CA TYR A 8 -12.87 14.50 -5.40
C TYR A 8 -13.85 13.37 -5.10
N ASP A 9 -13.56 12.18 -5.62
CA ASP A 9 -14.35 10.96 -5.35
C ASP A 9 -13.66 10.05 -4.32
N VAL A 10 -12.32 10.11 -4.25
CA VAL A 10 -11.48 9.24 -3.42
C VAL A 10 -10.42 10.10 -2.73
N ILE A 11 -10.10 9.76 -1.48
CA ILE A 11 -8.97 10.31 -0.75
C ILE A 11 -8.11 9.16 -0.22
N ASP A 12 -6.81 9.26 -0.41
CA ASP A 12 -5.82 8.39 0.22
C ASP A 12 -5.19 9.12 1.41
N ILE A 13 -5.10 8.45 2.55
CA ILE A 13 -4.65 9.06 3.80
C ILE A 13 -4.01 8.02 4.72
N ASP A 14 -3.01 8.47 5.49
CA ASP A 14 -2.35 7.65 6.49
C ASP A 14 -3.35 7.03 7.50
N LEU A 15 -3.29 5.70 7.65
CA LEU A 15 -4.17 4.95 8.54
C LEU A 15 -4.11 5.45 9.98
N TYR A 16 -2.94 5.86 10.48
CA TYR A 16 -2.76 6.20 11.89
C TYR A 16 -3.03 7.68 12.19
N ASP A 17 -2.80 8.58 11.23
CA ASP A 17 -3.08 10.00 11.40
C ASP A 17 -4.57 10.35 11.27
N VAL A 18 -5.36 9.49 10.60
CA VAL A 18 -6.80 9.70 10.46
C VAL A 18 -7.60 9.07 11.61
N THR A 19 -8.64 9.76 12.07
CA THR A 19 -9.60 9.22 13.06
C THR A 19 -10.88 8.73 12.39
N LYS A 20 -11.61 7.85 13.07
CA LYS A 20 -12.93 7.36 12.63
C LYS A 20 -13.92 8.50 12.35
N GLU A 21 -13.90 9.53 13.19
CA GLU A 21 -14.77 10.69 13.04
C GLU A 21 -14.40 11.51 11.79
N SER A 22 -13.11 11.61 11.47
CA SER A 22 -12.66 12.25 10.23
C SER A 22 -13.09 11.47 8.99
N ILE A 23 -12.93 10.14 9.01
CA ILE A 23 -13.41 9.27 7.92
C ILE A 23 -14.92 9.41 7.74
N SER A 24 -15.70 9.36 8.82
CA SER A 24 -17.16 9.53 8.74
C SER A 24 -17.55 10.88 8.10
N LYS A 25 -16.83 11.96 8.41
CA LYS A 25 -17.07 13.26 7.77
C LYS A 25 -16.70 13.27 6.28
N MET A 26 -15.66 12.54 5.88
CA MET A 26 -15.29 12.36 4.47
C MET A 26 -16.40 11.59 3.74
N HIS A 27 -16.95 10.54 4.36
CA HIS A 27 -18.09 9.80 3.84
C HIS A 27 -19.35 10.66 3.69
N ASP A 28 -19.64 11.56 4.64
CA ASP A 28 -20.77 12.51 4.54
C ASP A 28 -20.63 13.45 3.32
N LEU A 29 -19.40 13.73 2.92
CA LEU A 29 -19.07 14.49 1.71
C LEU A 29 -19.13 13.63 0.43
N GLY A 30 -19.37 12.32 0.55
CA GLY A 30 -19.45 11.38 -0.56
C GLY A 30 -18.10 10.80 -1.01
N LEU A 31 -17.03 11.02 -0.24
CA LEU A 31 -15.71 10.49 -0.55
C LEU A 31 -15.62 9.01 -0.19
N LYS A 32 -14.83 8.27 -0.96
CA LYS A 32 -14.24 6.99 -0.56
C LYS A 32 -12.88 7.22 0.10
N VAL A 33 -12.59 6.51 1.18
CA VAL A 33 -11.35 6.67 1.93
C VAL A 33 -10.48 5.43 1.76
N ILE A 34 -9.35 5.59 1.09
CA ILE A 34 -8.25 4.64 1.08
C ILE A 34 -7.35 4.96 2.27
N CYS A 35 -6.96 3.95 3.02
CA CYS A 35 -6.05 4.09 4.15
C CYS A 35 -4.69 3.49 3.81
N TYR A 36 -3.65 4.30 3.89
CA TYR A 36 -2.26 3.90 3.68
C TYR A 36 -1.67 3.21 4.92
N PHE A 37 -0.92 2.15 4.68
CA PHE A 37 0.18 1.73 5.56
C PHE A 37 1.25 0.96 4.77
N SER A 38 2.50 1.01 5.22
CA SER A 38 3.54 0.17 4.61
C SER A 38 3.40 -1.29 5.02
N ALA A 39 3.25 -2.19 4.04
CA ALA A 39 3.20 -3.62 4.26
C ALA A 39 4.56 -4.30 4.03
N GLY A 40 5.50 -3.63 3.37
CA GLY A 40 6.85 -4.16 3.11
C GLY A 40 7.95 -3.66 4.05
N THR A 41 7.68 -2.66 4.88
CA THR A 41 8.70 -2.01 5.72
C THR A 41 8.27 -1.84 7.17
N TYR A 42 9.28 -1.79 8.03
CA TYR A 42 9.20 -1.39 9.43
C TYR A 42 9.50 0.11 9.53
N GLU A 43 8.51 0.85 10.02
CA GLU A 43 8.59 2.28 10.31
C GLU A 43 8.92 2.51 11.80
N PRO A 44 10.16 2.89 12.18
CA PRO A 44 10.58 3.00 13.58
C PRO A 44 9.84 4.07 14.39
N PHE A 45 9.25 5.06 13.71
CA PHE A 45 8.45 6.12 14.32
C PHE A 45 7.03 5.67 14.68
N ARG A 46 6.57 4.51 14.17
CA ARG A 46 5.28 3.89 14.52
C ARG A 46 5.40 3.13 15.84
N THR A 47 4.55 3.45 16.80
CA THR A 47 4.63 2.81 18.13
C THR A 47 4.22 1.34 18.08
N GLU A 48 3.20 1.04 17.28
CA GLU A 48 2.65 -0.28 17.03
C GLU A 48 3.59 -1.19 16.23
N ALA A 49 4.49 -0.62 15.41
CA ALA A 49 5.46 -1.41 14.66
C ALA A 49 6.60 -1.95 15.54
N LYS A 50 6.85 -1.37 16.73
CA LYS A 50 8.00 -1.71 17.60
C LYS A 50 8.09 -3.20 17.94
N ALA A 51 6.94 -3.87 18.06
CA ALA A 51 6.90 -5.30 18.35
C ALA A 51 7.51 -6.17 17.23
N MET A 52 7.58 -5.68 15.98
CA MET A 52 8.23 -6.39 14.87
C MET A 52 9.72 -6.63 15.12
N GLN A 53 10.39 -5.74 15.86
CA GLN A 53 11.81 -5.90 16.22
C GLN A 53 12.07 -7.12 17.11
N ASN A 54 11.05 -7.63 17.80
CA ASN A 54 11.16 -8.83 18.63
C ASN A 54 11.09 -10.12 17.81
N VAL A 55 10.73 -10.04 16.51
CA VAL A 55 10.68 -11.19 15.61
C VAL A 55 12.03 -11.35 14.93
N SER A 56 12.71 -12.45 15.25
CA SER A 56 14.04 -12.75 14.73
C SER A 56 14.03 -12.82 13.20
N GLY A 57 14.81 -11.95 12.56
CA GLY A 57 14.99 -11.94 11.11
C GLY A 57 13.92 -11.18 10.32
N LEU A 58 12.86 -10.69 10.96
CA LEU A 58 11.78 -9.96 10.28
C LEU A 58 12.24 -8.59 9.80
N VAL A 59 12.83 -7.78 10.69
CA VAL A 59 13.37 -6.46 10.32
C VAL A 59 14.78 -6.62 9.76
N ARG A 60 14.98 -6.20 8.50
CA ARG A 60 16.23 -6.37 7.74
C ARG A 60 16.96 -5.02 7.59
N ASN A 61 17.66 -4.81 6.47
CA ASN A 61 18.41 -3.58 6.28
C ASN A 61 17.51 -2.36 6.14
N LYS A 62 18.10 -1.21 6.44
CA LYS A 62 17.50 0.09 6.22
C LYS A 62 17.30 0.36 4.72
N MET A 63 16.25 1.09 4.38
CA MET A 63 16.07 1.70 3.06
C MET A 63 17.07 2.84 2.85
N ASP A 64 17.35 3.15 1.59
CA ASP A 64 18.28 4.23 1.24
C ASP A 64 17.62 5.61 1.40
N ASP A 65 16.37 5.75 0.96
CA ASP A 65 15.68 7.05 0.87
C ASP A 65 14.81 7.38 2.08
N TRP A 66 14.42 6.38 2.88
CA TRP A 66 13.49 6.52 4.00
C TRP A 66 14.07 5.99 5.31
N ASP A 67 13.65 6.57 6.44
CA ASP A 67 14.03 6.09 7.78
C ASP A 67 13.23 4.84 8.16
N GLU A 68 13.34 3.80 7.34
CA GLU A 68 12.57 2.56 7.42
C GLU A 68 13.47 1.37 7.15
N ASN A 69 13.02 0.17 7.53
CA ASN A 69 13.74 -1.07 7.27
C ASN A 69 12.87 -2.03 6.48
N TRP A 70 13.43 -2.71 5.48
CA TRP A 70 12.71 -3.75 4.77
C TRP A 70 12.32 -4.92 5.69
N LEU A 71 11.15 -5.48 5.47
CA LEU A 71 10.64 -6.66 6.17
C LEU A 71 10.83 -7.93 5.34
N ASP A 72 11.23 -9.02 5.98
CA ASP A 72 11.24 -10.35 5.35
C ASP A 72 9.81 -10.92 5.25
N ILE A 73 9.15 -10.64 4.13
CA ILE A 73 7.77 -11.02 3.83
C ILE A 73 7.52 -12.55 3.76
N ARG A 74 8.57 -13.36 3.82
CA ARG A 74 8.47 -14.83 3.85
C ARG A 74 8.16 -15.36 5.25
N LEU A 75 8.41 -14.57 6.29
CA LEU A 75 8.15 -14.95 7.67
C LEU A 75 6.67 -14.82 7.99
N GLU A 76 6.04 -15.92 8.42
CA GLU A 76 4.62 -15.94 8.78
C GLU A 76 4.29 -15.00 9.95
N GLU A 77 5.29 -14.70 10.79
CA GLU A 77 5.20 -13.77 11.91
C GLU A 77 4.93 -12.32 11.50
N ILE A 78 5.07 -11.96 10.21
CA ILE A 78 4.62 -10.66 9.69
C ILE A 78 3.09 -10.53 9.70
N LYS A 79 2.37 -11.66 9.54
CA LYS A 79 0.95 -11.67 9.25
C LYS A 79 0.10 -11.03 10.35
N PRO A 80 0.29 -11.35 11.65
CA PRO A 80 -0.47 -10.71 12.72
C PRO A 80 -0.38 -9.18 12.70
N PHE A 81 0.77 -8.60 12.37
CA PHE A 81 0.91 -7.14 12.31
C PHE A 81 0.11 -6.51 11.17
N MET A 82 0.02 -7.17 10.02
CA MET A 82 -0.78 -6.67 8.90
C MET A 82 -2.28 -6.91 9.12
N THR A 83 -2.63 -8.04 9.73
CA THR A 83 -4.00 -8.34 10.19
C THR A 83 -4.47 -7.27 11.17
N ASP A 84 -3.66 -6.90 12.17
CA ASP A 84 -3.98 -5.83 13.13
C ASP A 84 -4.19 -4.47 12.45
N ARG A 85 -3.35 -4.15 11.45
CA ARG A 85 -3.50 -2.94 10.61
C ARG A 85 -4.80 -2.93 9.83
N LEU A 86 -5.16 -4.05 9.21
CA LEU A 86 -6.40 -4.20 8.46
C LEU A 86 -7.63 -4.15 9.36
N ASP A 87 -7.58 -4.77 10.54
CA ASP A 87 -8.64 -4.69 11.56
C ASP A 87 -8.83 -3.24 12.02
N LEU A 88 -7.73 -2.51 12.25
CA LEU A 88 -7.78 -1.10 12.58
C LEU A 88 -8.43 -0.30 11.45
N ALA A 89 -8.03 -0.50 10.20
CA ALA A 89 -8.58 0.19 9.04
C ALA A 89 -10.10 -0.03 8.91
N LYS A 90 -10.55 -1.30 9.02
CA LYS A 90 -11.98 -1.62 9.02
C LYS A 90 -12.71 -0.95 10.19
N SER A 91 -12.13 -0.95 11.39
CA SER A 91 -12.76 -0.34 12.58
C SER A 91 -12.94 1.17 12.47
N LYS A 92 -12.02 1.86 11.78
CA LYS A 92 -12.05 3.29 11.49
C LYS A 92 -12.99 3.64 10.33
N GLY A 93 -13.31 2.66 9.48
CA GLY A 93 -14.25 2.83 8.37
C GLY A 93 -13.58 3.11 7.03
N CYS A 94 -12.31 2.73 6.84
CA CYS A 94 -11.69 2.80 5.51
C CYS A 94 -12.50 1.98 4.50
N ASP A 95 -12.55 2.43 3.24
CA ASP A 95 -13.16 1.72 2.11
C ASP A 95 -12.14 0.83 1.39
N GLY A 96 -10.86 1.18 1.44
CA GLY A 96 -9.77 0.43 0.82
C GLY A 96 -8.42 0.70 1.47
N ILE A 97 -7.39 -0.01 0.99
CA ILE A 97 -6.04 0.03 1.53
C ILE A 97 -5.02 0.28 0.43
N GLU A 98 -4.13 1.24 0.65
CA GLU A 98 -2.87 1.35 -0.09
C GLU A 98 -1.82 0.53 0.69
N PHE A 99 -1.44 -0.62 0.13
CA PHE A 99 -0.36 -1.44 0.67
C PHE A 99 0.96 -0.98 0.10
N ASP A 100 1.74 -0.21 0.85
CA ASP A 100 3.00 0.32 0.35
C ASP A 100 4.19 -0.65 0.53
N ASN A 101 5.23 -0.44 -0.27
CA ASN A 101 6.48 -1.20 -0.28
C ASN A 101 6.32 -2.71 -0.57
N ILE A 102 5.28 -3.09 -1.32
CA ILE A 102 4.96 -4.48 -1.68
C ILE A 102 5.64 -4.95 -2.99
N ASP A 103 6.82 -4.41 -3.27
CA ASP A 103 7.69 -4.72 -4.41
C ASP A 103 9.15 -4.99 -4.00
N ALA A 104 9.34 -5.29 -2.72
CA ALA A 104 10.63 -5.56 -2.07
C ALA A 104 11.53 -6.53 -2.87
N TYR A 105 10.96 -7.52 -3.57
CA TYR A 105 11.76 -8.46 -4.38
C TYR A 105 12.60 -7.81 -5.50
N THR A 106 12.23 -6.61 -5.95
CA THR A 106 13.02 -5.81 -6.90
C THR A 106 13.85 -4.73 -6.23
N ALA A 107 13.48 -4.31 -5.02
CA ALA A 107 14.10 -3.20 -4.31
C ALA A 107 15.24 -3.62 -3.35
N VAL A 108 15.21 -4.84 -2.80
CA VAL A 108 16.19 -5.27 -1.79
C VAL A 108 17.46 -5.89 -2.37
N ASN A 109 18.60 -5.61 -1.71
CA ASN A 109 19.91 -6.16 -2.06
C ASN A 109 20.39 -7.24 -1.06
N TRP A 110 19.52 -8.18 -0.70
CA TRP A 110 19.87 -9.28 0.21
C TRP A 110 20.71 -10.35 -0.47
N LYS A 111 21.53 -11.07 0.30
CA LYS A 111 22.26 -12.24 -0.20
C LYS A 111 21.29 -13.37 -0.56
N ASP A 112 20.25 -13.58 0.25
CA ASP A 112 19.12 -14.47 -0.08
C ASP A 112 17.96 -13.64 -0.63
N LYS A 113 18.08 -13.27 -1.91
CA LYS A 113 17.09 -12.40 -2.56
C LYS A 113 15.69 -12.99 -2.48
N LEU A 114 14.71 -12.15 -2.17
CA LEU A 114 13.31 -12.46 -2.38
C LEU A 114 13.08 -12.78 -3.86
N THR A 115 12.23 -13.76 -4.13
CA THR A 115 11.80 -14.10 -5.49
C THR A 115 10.48 -13.42 -5.83
N ALA A 116 10.18 -13.30 -7.12
CA ALA A 116 8.85 -12.86 -7.58
C ALA A 116 7.73 -13.74 -6.98
N ASN A 117 7.98 -15.04 -6.79
CA ASN A 117 7.00 -15.96 -6.21
C ASN A 117 6.77 -15.70 -4.71
N ASP A 118 7.80 -15.27 -3.97
CA ASP A 118 7.65 -14.86 -2.58
C ASP A 118 6.76 -13.60 -2.49
N GLN A 119 7.01 -12.61 -3.35
CA GLN A 119 6.19 -11.41 -3.44
C GLN A 119 4.75 -11.72 -3.87
N LEU A 120 4.54 -12.56 -4.88
CA LEU A 120 3.21 -12.96 -5.34
C LEU A 120 2.39 -13.61 -4.24
N LYS A 121 3.00 -14.52 -3.45
CA LYS A 121 2.31 -15.17 -2.33
C LYS A 121 1.90 -14.15 -1.27
N TYR A 122 2.81 -13.25 -0.90
CA TYR A 122 2.54 -12.24 0.11
C TYR A 122 1.47 -11.24 -0.35
N ASN A 123 1.57 -10.73 -1.58
CA ASN A 123 0.63 -9.75 -2.13
C ASN A 123 -0.77 -10.35 -2.31
N ARG A 124 -0.89 -11.61 -2.76
CA ARG A 124 -2.19 -12.31 -2.81
C ARG A 124 -2.80 -12.44 -1.43
N TRP A 125 -1.99 -12.84 -0.43
CA TRP A 125 -2.45 -12.94 0.95
C TRP A 125 -2.94 -11.59 1.51
N LEU A 126 -2.22 -10.49 1.24
CA LEU A 126 -2.66 -9.15 1.65
C LEU A 126 -4.03 -8.78 1.07
N ALA A 127 -4.22 -9.01 -0.23
CA ALA A 127 -5.49 -8.72 -0.90
C ALA A 127 -6.63 -9.59 -0.34
N GLU A 128 -6.39 -10.89 -0.15
CA GLU A 128 -7.36 -11.82 0.46
C GLU A 128 -7.77 -11.36 1.87
N GLU A 129 -6.83 -10.92 2.71
CA GLU A 129 -7.12 -10.41 4.05
C GLU A 129 -7.86 -9.07 4.05
N ALA A 130 -7.62 -8.21 3.06
CA ALA A 130 -8.39 -6.97 2.86
C ALA A 130 -9.84 -7.29 2.50
N HIS A 131 -10.02 -8.17 1.50
CA HIS A 131 -11.34 -8.60 1.03
C HIS A 131 -12.14 -9.30 2.12
N ALA A 132 -11.50 -10.11 2.97
CA ALA A 132 -12.14 -10.74 4.12
C ALA A 132 -12.74 -9.73 5.12
N ARG A 133 -12.34 -8.46 5.03
CA ARG A 133 -12.83 -7.34 5.85
C ARG A 133 -13.67 -6.34 5.05
N ASP A 134 -14.11 -6.69 3.85
CA ASP A 134 -14.77 -5.80 2.88
C ASP A 134 -13.97 -4.51 2.60
N LEU A 135 -12.64 -4.60 2.56
CA LEU A 135 -11.76 -3.50 2.17
C LEU A 135 -11.26 -3.75 0.74
N ALA A 136 -11.33 -2.74 -0.12
CA ALA A 136 -10.68 -2.80 -1.42
C ALA A 136 -9.14 -2.84 -1.27
N ALA A 137 -8.46 -3.62 -2.10
CA ALA A 137 -7.01 -3.77 -2.09
C ALA A 137 -6.36 -2.94 -3.21
N GLY A 138 -5.43 -2.06 -2.84
CA GLY A 138 -4.62 -1.25 -3.75
C GLY A 138 -3.22 -1.81 -3.95
N LEU A 139 -2.84 -2.06 -5.21
CA LEU A 139 -1.48 -2.48 -5.58
C LEU A 139 -0.61 -1.24 -5.81
N LYS A 140 0.25 -0.90 -4.83
CA LYS A 140 1.21 0.17 -4.96
C LYS A 140 2.44 -0.30 -5.73
N ASN A 141 2.78 0.40 -6.81
CA ASN A 141 3.93 0.10 -7.67
C ASN A 141 3.93 -1.38 -8.12
N CYS A 142 4.95 -2.17 -7.78
CA CYS A 142 5.02 -3.62 -8.07
C CYS A 142 4.77 -3.99 -9.54
N ILE A 143 5.31 -3.13 -10.43
CA ILE A 143 4.95 -3.03 -11.84
C ILE A 143 5.15 -4.34 -12.60
N GLU A 144 6.22 -5.05 -12.30
CA GLU A 144 6.58 -6.31 -12.96
C GLU A 144 5.61 -7.46 -12.64
N LEU A 145 4.75 -7.32 -11.61
CA LEU A 145 3.76 -8.33 -11.21
C LEU A 145 2.31 -7.93 -11.53
N LEU A 146 2.08 -6.81 -12.24
CA LEU A 146 0.74 -6.30 -12.53
C LEU A 146 -0.15 -7.35 -13.22
N ASN A 147 0.37 -8.09 -14.20
CA ASN A 147 -0.45 -9.06 -14.94
C ASN A 147 -0.85 -10.27 -14.08
N ASP A 148 -0.01 -10.66 -13.11
CA ASP A 148 -0.30 -11.77 -12.19
C ASP A 148 -1.27 -11.35 -11.07
N LEU A 149 -1.27 -10.07 -10.69
CA LEU A 149 -2.02 -9.55 -9.54
C LEU A 149 -3.30 -8.80 -9.90
N LYS A 150 -3.56 -8.49 -11.17
CA LYS A 150 -4.77 -7.76 -11.62
C LYS A 150 -6.09 -8.39 -11.17
N ASP A 151 -6.15 -9.71 -11.04
CA ASP A 151 -7.40 -10.42 -10.72
C ASP A 151 -7.66 -10.51 -9.20
N VAL A 152 -6.71 -10.03 -8.38
CA VAL A 152 -6.83 -10.04 -6.91
C VAL A 152 -6.80 -8.65 -6.28
N TYR A 153 -6.40 -7.61 -7.01
CA TYR A 153 -6.44 -6.22 -6.53
C TYR A 153 -7.58 -5.44 -7.21
N ASP A 154 -8.13 -4.45 -6.51
CA ASP A 154 -9.29 -3.66 -6.96
C ASP A 154 -8.89 -2.37 -7.68
N PHE A 155 -7.66 -1.89 -7.43
CA PHE A 155 -7.07 -0.73 -8.08
C PHE A 155 -5.54 -0.79 -7.95
N ALA A 156 -4.87 0.06 -8.72
CA ALA A 156 -3.43 0.29 -8.58
C ALA A 156 -3.14 1.73 -8.18
N ILE A 157 -2.04 1.92 -7.47
CA ILE A 157 -1.44 3.23 -7.20
C ILE A 157 -0.01 3.18 -7.76
N ASN A 158 0.38 4.23 -8.46
CA ASN A 158 1.72 4.36 -9.00
C ASN A 158 2.34 5.71 -8.61
N GLU A 159 3.63 5.67 -8.33
CA GLU A 159 4.46 6.88 -8.29
C GLU A 159 5.28 7.00 -9.57
N GLN A 160 5.20 8.16 -10.20
CA GLN A 160 6.14 8.62 -11.24
C GLN A 160 6.21 7.76 -12.52
N CYS A 161 5.15 7.05 -12.92
CA CYS A 161 5.19 6.25 -14.15
C CYS A 161 5.57 7.07 -15.39
N SER A 162 5.30 8.37 -15.41
CA SER A 162 5.68 9.25 -16.52
C SER A 162 7.18 9.53 -16.54
N ASP A 163 7.83 9.60 -15.38
CA ASP A 163 9.27 9.87 -15.28
C ASP A 163 10.10 8.63 -15.64
N PHE A 164 9.53 7.44 -15.41
CA PHE A 164 10.18 6.16 -15.67
C PHE A 164 9.74 5.45 -16.97
N ASP A 165 8.82 6.06 -17.75
CA ASP A 165 8.23 5.46 -18.97
C ASP A 165 7.52 4.11 -18.72
N GLU A 166 6.74 4.06 -17.63
CA GLU A 166 6.09 2.83 -17.14
C GLU A 166 4.56 2.90 -17.19
N CYS A 167 3.96 4.05 -17.54
CA CYS A 167 2.50 4.22 -17.46
C CYS A 167 1.76 3.20 -18.35
N GLY A 168 2.32 2.85 -19.51
CA GLY A 168 1.73 1.87 -20.41
C GLY A 168 1.59 0.47 -19.81
N LYS A 169 2.41 0.11 -18.81
CA LYS A 169 2.34 -1.20 -18.14
C LYS A 169 1.04 -1.36 -17.35
N TYR A 170 0.44 -0.26 -16.89
CA TYR A 170 -0.84 -0.26 -16.17
C TYR A 170 -2.08 -0.43 -17.07
N GLU A 171 -1.93 -0.51 -18.40
CA GLU A 171 -3.03 -0.84 -19.30
C GLU A 171 -3.75 -2.14 -18.91
N VAL A 172 -3.03 -3.08 -18.28
CA VAL A 172 -3.61 -4.34 -17.82
C VAL A 172 -4.69 -4.13 -16.75
N PHE A 173 -4.56 -3.12 -15.87
CA PHE A 173 -5.59 -2.76 -14.90
C PHE A 173 -6.76 -2.05 -15.59
N LEU A 174 -6.46 -1.06 -16.44
CA LEU A 174 -7.48 -0.28 -17.15
C LEU A 174 -8.37 -1.16 -18.05
N LYS A 175 -7.79 -2.14 -18.76
CA LYS A 175 -8.53 -3.09 -19.60
C LYS A 175 -9.45 -4.03 -18.80
N ASN A 176 -9.20 -4.20 -17.51
CA ASN A 176 -10.06 -4.95 -16.59
C ASN A 176 -11.01 -4.04 -15.79
N ASN A 177 -11.15 -2.77 -16.21
CA ASN A 177 -12.00 -1.77 -15.55
C ASN A 177 -11.60 -1.48 -14.10
N LEU A 178 -10.30 -1.60 -13.80
CA LEU A 178 -9.72 -1.26 -12.51
C LEU A 178 -9.09 0.13 -12.58
N ALA A 179 -9.27 0.91 -11.52
CA ALA A 179 -8.71 2.25 -11.44
C ALA A 179 -7.17 2.20 -11.29
N VAL A 180 -6.49 3.23 -11.80
CA VAL A 180 -5.06 3.46 -11.61
C VAL A 180 -4.88 4.90 -11.16
N PHE A 181 -4.49 5.09 -9.91
CA PHE A 181 -4.15 6.40 -9.36
C PHE A 181 -2.66 6.67 -9.56
N VAL A 182 -2.30 7.83 -10.11
CA VAL A 182 -0.90 8.18 -10.41
C VAL A 182 -0.51 9.43 -9.64
N ALA A 183 0.54 9.33 -8.84
CA ALA A 183 1.20 10.45 -8.18
C ALA A 183 2.45 10.85 -8.97
N LEU A 184 2.60 12.16 -9.24
CA LEU A 184 3.79 12.73 -9.88
C LEU A 184 4.41 13.76 -8.93
N TYR A 185 5.74 13.73 -8.81
CA TYR A 185 6.48 14.62 -7.92
C TYR A 185 7.33 15.61 -8.74
N GLY A 186 6.79 16.80 -8.96
CA GLY A 186 7.50 17.91 -9.59
C GLY A 186 7.48 19.15 -8.70
N LYS A 187 8.42 20.07 -8.91
CA LYS A 187 8.32 21.39 -8.27
C LYS A 187 7.20 22.16 -8.93
N THR A 188 6.35 22.80 -8.14
CA THR A 188 5.30 23.70 -8.62
C THR A 188 5.84 24.99 -9.25
N SER A 189 7.17 25.19 -9.22
CA SER A 189 7.89 26.34 -9.76
C SER A 189 8.72 26.04 -11.01
N ASP A 190 8.75 24.81 -11.50
CA ASP A 190 9.49 24.48 -12.72
C ASP A 190 8.64 24.86 -13.95
N THR A 191 8.66 26.15 -14.29
CA THR A 191 8.26 26.70 -15.59
C THR A 191 9.48 26.95 -16.46
#